data_AF-A0AAE6FV29-F1
#
_entry.id   AF-A0AAE6FV29-F1
#
_cell.length_a   1.000
_cell.length_b   1.000
_cell.length_c   1.000
_cell.angle_alpha   90.00
_cell.angle_beta   90.00
_cell.angle_gamma   90.00
#
_symmetry.space_group_name_H-M   'P 1'
#
loop_
_entity.id
_entity.type
_entity.pdbx_description
1 polymer ?
#
loop_
_entity_poly.entity_id
_entity_poly.type
_entity_poly.pdbx_seq_one_letter_code
_entity_poly.pdbx_strand_id
1 'polypeptide(L)'
;MGSNLTLTLTVTNGGTRPEGQVFLSQLLPDGVTFVAVTSSQGGCQRNGSAVGCDLGALGASASLTVTVVLQPLSIGIITTSVEGTRSLVEIGPSPMSTGGSYSA
;
A
#
# COMPACT_ATOMS: atom_id res chain seq x y z
N MET A 1 -15.93 -21.96 13.26
CA MET A 1 -15.74 -21.47 11.88
C MET A 1 -16.02 -19.99 11.90
N GLY A 2 -15.00 -19.16 11.64
CA GLY A 2 -14.98 -17.74 12.00
C GLY A 2 -15.66 -16.83 10.98
N SER A 3 -16.23 -15.73 11.48
CA SER A 3 -16.75 -14.63 10.69
C SER A 3 -15.68 -14.07 9.75
N ASN A 4 -16.11 -13.48 8.63
CA ASN A 4 -15.19 -12.83 7.69
C ASN A 4 -14.44 -11.69 8.40
N LEU A 5 -13.12 -11.67 8.23
CA LEU A 5 -12.23 -10.60 8.62
C LEU A 5 -12.09 -9.62 7.45
N THR A 6 -12.54 -8.39 7.64
CA THR A 6 -12.40 -7.32 6.66
C THR A 6 -11.22 -6.43 7.04
N LEU A 7 -10.23 -6.33 6.15
CA LEU A 7 -9.09 -5.43 6.25
C LEU A 7 -9.30 -4.25 5.31
N THR A 8 -9.29 -3.04 5.86
CA THR A 8 -9.35 -1.80 5.08
C THR A 8 -7.98 -1.14 5.09
N LEU A 9 -7.37 -1.05 3.93
CA LEU A 9 -6.07 -0.44 3.69
C LEU A 9 -6.32 0.93 3.04
N THR A 10 -5.78 1.99 3.64
CA THR A 10 -5.83 3.34 3.07
C THR A 10 -4.48 3.69 2.50
N VAL A 11 -4.43 4.00 1.22
CA VAL A 11 -3.23 4.44 0.52
C VAL A 11 -3.36 5.94 0.28
N THR A 12 -2.41 6.72 0.80
CA THR A 12 -2.42 8.19 0.69
C THR A 12 -1.13 8.66 0.04
N ASN A 13 -1.25 9.49 -0.99
CA ASN A 13 -0.11 10.25 -1.50
C ASN A 13 0.13 11.46 -0.58
N GLY A 14 1.12 11.37 0.30
CA GLY A 14 1.50 12.46 1.21
C GLY A 14 2.31 13.59 0.55
N GLY A 15 2.65 13.46 -0.74
CA GLY A 15 3.42 14.45 -1.49
C GLY A 15 2.56 15.56 -2.08
N THR A 16 3.22 16.66 -2.45
CA THR A 16 2.62 17.81 -3.15
C THR A 16 2.54 17.61 -4.67
N ARG A 17 3.08 16.50 -5.18
CA ARG A 17 3.06 16.13 -6.60
C ARG A 17 2.22 14.87 -6.82
N PRO A 18 1.54 14.75 -7.96
CA PRO A 18 0.85 13.53 -8.32
C PRO A 18 1.86 12.39 -8.55
N GLU A 19 1.56 11.21 -8.03
CA GLU A 19 2.29 9.97 -8.31
C GLU A 19 1.72 9.34 -9.57
N GLY A 20 2.57 9.05 -10.56
CA GLY A 20 2.12 8.56 -11.88
C GLY A 20 1.68 7.10 -11.86
N GLN A 21 2.21 6.30 -10.93
CA GLN A 21 1.86 4.89 -10.79
C GLN A 21 2.10 4.42 -9.36
N VAL A 22 1.04 3.93 -8.72
CA VAL A 22 1.08 3.42 -7.35
C VAL A 22 0.73 1.94 -7.35
N PHE A 23 1.60 1.15 -6.71
CA PHE A 23 1.39 -0.27 -6.49
C PHE A 23 1.30 -0.57 -5.00
N LEU A 24 0.34 -1.42 -4.65
CA LEU A 24 0.18 -1.96 -3.30
C LEU A 24 0.40 -3.46 -3.35
N SER A 25 1.31 -3.95 -2.50
CA SER A 25 1.49 -5.38 -2.26
C SER A 25 1.13 -5.70 -0.81
N GLN A 26 0.23 -6.66 -0.63
CA GLN A 26 -0.25 -7.10 0.67
C GLN A 26 -0.01 -8.59 0.82
N LEU A 27 0.88 -8.99 1.74
CA LEU A 27 1.05 -10.40 2.04
C LEU A 27 -0.13 -10.89 2.90
N LEU A 28 -0.73 -12.00 2.49
CA LEU A 28 -1.76 -12.67 3.27
C LEU A 28 -1.07 -13.63 4.25
N PRO A 29 -1.34 -13.51 5.55
CA PRO A 29 -0.83 -14.42 6.55
C PRO A 29 -1.32 -15.85 6.34
N ASP A 30 -0.52 -16.80 6.79
CA ASP A 30 -0.96 -18.18 6.89
C ASP A 30 -2.13 -18.32 7.88
N GLY A 31 -3.00 -19.30 7.65
CA GLY A 31 -4.17 -19.52 8.50
C GLY A 31 -5.38 -18.63 8.17
N VAL A 32 -5.39 -17.98 7.00
CA VAL A 32 -6.57 -17.33 6.43
C VAL A 32 -6.91 -17.86 5.04
N THR A 33 -8.20 -17.89 4.72
CA THR A 33 -8.70 -18.10 3.37
C THR A 33 -9.02 -16.75 2.74
N PHE A 34 -8.50 -16.50 1.55
CA PHE A 34 -8.88 -15.31 0.77
C PHE A 34 -10.32 -15.43 0.28
N VAL A 35 -11.14 -14.40 0.51
CA VAL A 35 -12.53 -14.34 0.04
C VAL A 35 -12.66 -13.37 -1.11
N ALA A 36 -12.24 -12.11 -0.92
CA ALA A 36 -12.36 -11.07 -1.93
C ALA A 36 -11.35 -9.93 -1.73
N VAL A 37 -11.08 -9.18 -2.80
CA VAL A 37 -10.43 -7.88 -2.74
C VAL A 37 -11.18 -6.90 -3.62
N THR A 38 -11.35 -5.68 -3.14
CA THR A 38 -11.88 -4.55 -3.91
C THR A 38 -11.03 -3.32 -3.65
N SER A 39 -10.91 -2.44 -4.64
CA SER A 39 -10.27 -1.13 -4.50
C SER A 39 -11.23 -0.03 -4.95
N SER A 40 -11.07 1.17 -4.39
CA SER A 40 -11.80 2.36 -4.82
C SER A 40 -11.29 2.90 -6.16
N GLN A 41 -10.07 2.52 -6.55
CA GLN A 41 -9.42 2.90 -7.81
C GLN A 41 -8.48 1.78 -8.26
N GLY A 42 -8.30 1.64 -9.58
CA GLY A 42 -7.41 0.64 -10.16
C GLY A 42 -7.95 -0.79 -10.05
N GLY A 43 -7.05 -1.77 -10.09
CA GLY A 43 -7.39 -3.19 -10.06
C GLY A 43 -6.55 -3.96 -9.06
N CYS A 44 -7.20 -4.80 -8.26
CA CYS A 44 -6.55 -5.72 -7.33
C CYS A 44 -6.73 -7.18 -7.78
N GLN A 45 -5.70 -7.97 -7.61
CA GLN A 45 -5.69 -9.40 -7.92
C GLN A 45 -4.93 -10.15 -6.81
N ARG A 46 -5.39 -11.37 -6.50
CA ARG A 46 -4.60 -12.28 -5.66
C ARG A 46 -3.53 -12.95 -6.51
N ASN A 47 -2.29 -12.91 -6.06
CA ASN A 47 -1.16 -13.61 -6.64
C ASN A 47 -0.52 -14.53 -5.58
N GLY A 48 -0.90 -15.82 -5.60
CA GLY A 48 -0.46 -16.79 -4.59
C GLY A 48 -0.87 -16.37 -3.18
N SER A 49 0.11 -16.21 -2.29
CA SER A 49 -0.11 -15.78 -0.89
C SER A 49 -0.16 -14.27 -0.71
N ALA A 50 -0.17 -13.47 -1.78
CA ALA A 50 -0.24 -12.02 -1.70
C ALA A 50 -1.41 -11.46 -2.52
N VAL A 51 -1.80 -10.23 -2.23
CA VAL A 51 -2.71 -9.41 -3.02
C VAL A 51 -1.90 -8.26 -3.59
N GLY A 52 -1.87 -8.15 -4.92
CA GLY A 52 -1.27 -7.04 -5.63
C GLY A 52 -2.35 -6.14 -6.20
N CYS A 53 -2.22 -4.83 -5.99
CA CYS A 53 -3.09 -3.84 -6.59
C CYS A 53 -2.28 -2.85 -7.42
N ASP A 54 -2.63 -2.72 -8.70
CA ASP A 54 -2.26 -1.56 -9.51
C ASP A 54 -3.34 -0.49 -9.28
N LEU A 55 -2.97 0.58 -8.60
CA LEU A 55 -3.88 1.65 -8.21
C LEU A 55 -3.87 2.81 -9.21
N GLY A 56 -2.99 2.73 -10.21
CA GLY A 56 -2.76 3.79 -11.19
C GLY A 56 -2.19 5.06 -10.58
N ALA A 57 -2.48 6.19 -11.21
CA ALA A 57 -2.00 7.50 -10.77
C ALA A 57 -2.78 8.01 -9.55
N LEU A 58 -2.08 8.55 -8.56
CA LEU A 58 -2.68 9.12 -7.35
C LEU A 58 -2.29 10.60 -7.24
N GLY A 59 -3.30 11.47 -7.27
CA GLY A 59 -3.12 12.93 -7.17
C GLY A 59 -2.39 13.36 -5.90
N ALA A 60 -1.84 14.58 -5.90
CA ALA A 60 -1.22 15.16 -4.71
C ALA A 60 -2.23 15.22 -3.55
N SER A 61 -1.81 14.83 -2.35
CA SER A 61 -2.68 14.72 -1.16
C SER A 61 -3.93 13.83 -1.32
N ALA A 62 -4.02 13.05 -2.40
CA ALA A 62 -5.16 12.16 -2.65
C ALA A 62 -4.99 10.85 -1.87
N SER A 63 -6.11 10.24 -1.51
CA SER A 63 -6.17 8.95 -0.87
C SER A 63 -7.16 8.03 -1.56
N LEU A 64 -6.90 6.73 -1.45
CA LEU A 64 -7.76 5.67 -1.95
C LEU A 64 -7.82 4.55 -0.91
N THR A 65 -8.81 3.68 -1.06
CA THR A 65 -9.02 2.56 -0.15
C THR A 65 -9.01 1.24 -0.89
N VAL A 66 -8.43 0.23 -0.25
CA VAL A 66 -8.44 -1.16 -0.67
C VAL A 66 -9.03 -1.99 0.45
N THR A 67 -10.05 -2.77 0.15
CA THR A 67 -10.74 -3.64 1.10
C THR A 67 -10.43 -5.09 0.76
N VAL A 68 -9.85 -5.82 1.70
CA VAL A 68 -9.53 -7.24 1.57
C VAL A 68 -10.39 -8.02 2.55
N VAL A 69 -11.14 -9.00 2.07
CA VAL A 69 -11.97 -9.89 2.89
C VAL A 69 -11.27 -11.23 2.98
N LEU A 70 -11.00 -11.64 4.21
CA LEU A 70 -10.36 -12.90 4.57
C LEU A 70 -11.27 -13.70 5.49
N GLN A 71 -11.05 -15.01 5.59
CA GLN A 71 -11.73 -15.87 6.55
C GLN A 71 -10.70 -16.61 7.40
N PRO A 72 -10.64 -16.38 8.71
CA PRO A 72 -9.71 -17.09 9.60
C PRO A 72 -10.02 -18.58 9.65
N LEU A 73 -8.99 -19.41 9.46
CA LEU A 73 -9.06 -20.87 9.61
C LEU A 73 -8.90 -21.32 11.07
N SER A 74 -8.39 -20.44 11.94
CA SER A 74 -8.22 -20.70 13.37
C SER A 74 -8.29 -19.40 14.17
N ILE A 75 -8.65 -19.53 15.46
CA ILE A 75 -8.66 -18.42 16.41
C ILE A 75 -7.22 -18.20 16.85
N GLY A 76 -6.68 -17.00 16.62
CA GLY A 76 -5.29 -16.66 16.92
C GLY A 76 -4.93 -15.26 16.44
N ILE A 77 -3.69 -14.83 16.69
CA ILE A 77 -3.17 -13.57 16.19
C ILE A 77 -2.76 -13.76 14.73
N ILE A 78 -3.38 -12.99 13.84
CA ILE A 78 -3.06 -12.95 12.42
C ILE A 78 -2.24 -11.69 12.17
N THR A 79 -1.01 -11.83 11.67
CA THR A 79 -0.10 -10.71 11.37
C THR A 79 -0.04 -10.46 9.86
N THR A 80 -0.49 -9.30 9.40
CA THR A 80 -0.44 -8.91 7.98
C THR A 80 0.65 -7.87 7.77
N SER A 81 1.50 -8.02 6.75
CA SER A 81 2.44 -6.98 6.32
C SER A 81 1.92 -6.26 5.08
N VAL A 82 1.97 -4.93 5.12
CA VAL A 82 1.62 -4.05 4.00
C VAL A 82 2.91 -3.47 3.46
N GLU A 83 3.26 -3.78 2.21
CA GLU A 83 4.38 -3.16 1.51
C GLU A 83 3.81 -2.25 0.41
N GLY A 84 3.60 -0.98 0.77
CA GLY A 84 3.37 0.07 -0.22
C GLY A 84 4.72 0.50 -0.79
N THR A 85 4.88 0.45 -2.11
CA THR A 85 6.09 0.99 -2.72
C THR A 85 6.05 2.51 -2.57
N ARG A 86 6.82 2.98 -1.58
CA ARG A 86 7.28 4.35 -1.31
C ARG A 86 6.80 5.41 -2.33
N SER A 87 5.98 6.36 -1.88
CA SER A 87 6.35 7.74 -2.18
C SER A 87 7.64 7.98 -1.40
N LEU A 88 8.69 8.42 -2.07
CA LEU A 88 9.94 8.79 -1.43
C LEU A 88 9.65 9.97 -0.51
N VAL A 89 9.23 9.72 0.73
CA VAL A 89 9.28 10.74 1.75
C VAL A 89 10.75 10.90 2.08
N GLU A 90 11.37 11.91 1.48
CA GLU A 90 12.57 12.51 2.01
C GLU A 90 12.20 13.13 3.38
N ILE A 91 12.23 12.34 4.46
CA ILE A 91 12.21 12.88 5.82
C ILE A 91 13.64 13.39 6.09
N GLY A 92 13.92 14.62 5.67
CA GLY A 92 15.06 15.39 6.12
C GLY A 92 14.69 16.87 6.08
N PRO A 93 15.08 17.69 7.06
CA PRO A 93 15.05 19.13 6.83
C PRO A 93 15.97 19.36 5.64
N SER A 94 15.53 20.04 4.59
CA SER A 94 16.42 20.33 3.46
C SER A 94 17.69 20.98 4.05
N PRO A 95 18.89 20.38 3.98
CA PRO A 95 20.07 21.20 4.07
C PRO A 95 20.13 21.90 2.73
N MET A 96 19.91 23.20 2.76
CA MET A 96 20.38 24.14 1.76
C MET A 96 21.69 23.61 1.13
N SER A 97 21.65 23.15 -0.13
CA SER A 97 22.90 22.90 -0.86
C SER A 97 23.33 24.23 -1.46
N THR A 98 24.03 24.99 -0.63
CA THR A 98 24.87 26.11 -1.04
C THR A 98 26.03 25.59 -1.88
N GLY A 99 26.31 26.24 -3.01
CA GLY A 99 27.67 26.29 -3.56
C GLY A 99 27.94 25.43 -4.80
N GLY A 100 27.60 25.94 -5.98
CA GLY A 100 28.31 25.60 -7.20
C GLY A 100 29.53 26.51 -7.34
N SER A 101 30.73 26.01 -7.03
CA SER A 101 32.02 26.54 -7.49
C SER A 101 33.08 25.46 -7.32
N TYR A 102 33.35 24.70 -8.38
CA TYR A 102 34.52 23.85 -8.51
C TYR A 102 35.60 24.67 -9.22
N SER A 103 36.69 24.95 -8.49
CA SER A 103 37.91 25.57 -8.99
C SER A 103 38.69 24.58 -9.86
N ALA A 104 39.26 25.07 -10.96
CA ALA A 104 40.47 24.55 -11.57
C ALA A 104 41.42 25.73 -11.79
#